data_AF-A0A2H0CWG8-F1
#
_entry.id   AF-A0A2H0CWG8-F1
#
_cell.length_a   1.000
_cell.length_b   1.000
_cell.length_c   1.000
_cell.angle_alpha   90.00
_cell.angle_beta   90.00
_cell.angle_gamma   90.00
#
_symmetry.space_group_name_H-M   'P 1'
#
loop_
_entity.id
_entity.type
_entity.pdbx_description
1 polymer ?
#
loop_
_entity_poly.entity_id
_entity_poly.type
_entity_poly.pdbx_seq_one_letter_code
_entity_poly.pdbx_strand_id
1 'polypeptide(L)' 'MHSDSNVSGSGMGLFICQKIIDRHHGTITAKSRPGEGSTFIITLPQKQPKTSDQTIS' A
#
# COMPACT_ATOMS: atom_id res chain seq x y z
N MET A 1 -9.65 19.49 23.97
CA MET A 1 -9.40 20.30 22.76
C MET A 1 -7.91 20.24 22.48
N HIS A 2 -7.56 19.80 21.27
CA HIS A 2 -6.22 19.64 20.67
C HIS A 2 -5.34 18.51 21.22
N SER A 3 -5.66 17.28 20.80
CA SER A 3 -4.64 16.25 20.63
C SER A 3 -3.87 16.61 19.37
N ASP A 4 -2.76 17.32 19.51
CA ASP A 4 -1.77 17.47 18.45
C ASP A 4 -1.16 16.09 18.20
N SER A 5 -1.86 15.30 17.40
CA SER A 5 -1.40 14.03 16.86
C SER A 5 -0.36 14.34 15.79
N ASN A 6 0.77 14.87 16.24
CA ASN A 6 2.02 14.86 15.50
C ASN A 6 2.49 13.41 15.48
N VAL A 7 1.73 12.56 14.77
CA VAL A 7 2.13 11.21 14.40
C VAL A 7 3.27 11.43 13.42
N SER A 8 4.46 11.70 13.97
CA SER A 8 5.71 11.35 13.31
C SER A 8 5.63 9.85 13.10
N GLY A 9 4.99 9.45 12.00
CA GLY A 9 4.87 8.06 11.64
C GLY A 9 6.29 7.50 11.58
N SER A 10 6.54 6.36 12.19
CA SER A 10 7.82 5.64 12.18
C SER A 10 8.23 5.16 10.76
N GLY A 11 7.78 5.82 9.69
CA GLY A 11 7.78 5.30 8.32
C GLY A 11 6.80 4.14 8.11
N MET A 12 6.09 3.72 9.15
CA MET A 12 5.25 2.51 9.16
C MET A 12 4.00 2.63 8.28
N GLY A 13 3.48 3.85 8.06
CA GLY A 13 2.25 4.05 7.29
C GLY A 13 2.35 3.49 5.87
N LEU A 14 3.45 3.80 5.16
CA LEU A 14 3.65 3.30 3.81
C LEU A 14 3.96 1.81 3.78
N PHE A 15 4.64 1.29 4.81
CA PHE A 15 4.88 -0.15 4.97
C PHE A 15 3.58 -0.92 5.14
N ILE A 16 2.64 -0.43 5.97
CA ILE A 16 1.32 -1.03 6.14
C ILE A 16 0.55 -1.00 4.81
N CYS A 17 0.55 0.15 4.11
CA CYS A 17 -0.06 0.25 2.79
C CYS A 17 0.52 -0.79 1.81
N GLN A 18 1.85 -0.95 1.78
CA GLN A 18 2.50 -1.95 0.94
C GLN A 18 2.04 -3.37 1.28
N LYS A 19 1.98 -3.73 2.57
CA LYS A 19 1.49 -5.06 2.99
C LYS A 19 0.04 -5.33 2.60
N ILE A 20 -0.82 -4.31 2.67
CA ILE A 20 -2.22 -4.43 2.22
C ILE A 20 -2.26 -4.67 0.71
N ILE A 21 -1.53 -3.85 -0.05
CA ILE A 21 -1.48 -3.92 -1.51
C ILE A 21 -0.92 -5.27 -1.99
N ASP A 22 0.14 -5.76 -1.35
CA ASP A 22 0.74 -7.08 -1.64
C ASP A 22 -0.28 -8.21 -1.42
N ARG A 23 -1.03 -8.17 -0.31
CA ARG A 23 -2.10 -9.16 -0.04
C ARG A 23 -3.21 -9.09 -1.08
N HIS A 24 -3.45 -7.93 -1.66
CA HIS A 24 -4.40 -7.74 -2.75
C HIS A 24 -3.81 -8.00 -4.13
N HIS A 25 -2.59 -8.55 -4.21
CA HIS A 25 -1.87 -8.82 -5.45
C HIS A 25 -1.77 -7.57 -6.35
N GLY A 26 -1.69 -6.41 -5.72
CA GLY A 26 -1.54 -5.12 -6.37
C GLY A 26 -0.10 -4.63 -6.36
N THR A 27 0.08 -3.39 -6.83
CA THR A 27 1.37 -2.71 -6.83
C THR A 27 1.22 -1.26 -6.38
N ILE A 28 2.30 -0.71 -5.82
CA ILE A 28 2.41 0.70 -5.45
C ILE A 28 3.65 1.31 -6.10
N THR A 29 3.53 2.53 -6.62
CA THR A 29 4.64 3.31 -7.19
C THR A 29 4.57 4.74 -6.69
N ALA A 30 5.72 5.34 -6.39
CA ALA A 30 5.81 6.74 -6.00
C ALA A 30 6.47 7.55 -7.14
N LYS A 31 5.90 8.70 -7.46
CA LYS A 31 6.48 9.72 -8.33
C LYS A 31 6.60 11.00 -7.53
N SER A 32 7.82 11.48 -7.33
CA SER A 32 8.08 12.72 -6.60
C SER A 32 9.03 13.61 -7.38
N ARG A 33 8.85 14.92 -7.24
CA ARG A 33 9.78 15.93 -7.76
C ARG A 33 10.09 16.91 -6.63
N PRO A 34 11.37 17.30 -6.43
CA PRO A 34 11.73 18.29 -5.42
C PRO A 34 10.90 19.56 -5.57
N GLY A 35 10.25 20.01 -4.50
CA GLY A 35 9.42 21.21 -4.51
C GLY A 35 7.98 21.03 -5.04
N GLU A 36 7.63 19.91 -5.66
CA GLU A 36 6.26 19.64 -6.18
C GLU A 36 5.48 18.60 -5.35
N GLY A 37 6.14 18.00 -4.34
CA GLY A 37 5.55 16.95 -3.52
C GLY A 37 5.69 15.55 -4.11
N SER A 38 4.79 14.64 -3.70
CA SER A 38 4.83 13.22 -4.06
C SER A 38 3.45 12.69 -4.42
N THR A 39 3.38 11.91 -5.49
CA THR A 39 2.18 11.20 -5.96
C THR A 39 2.39 9.70 -5.82
N PHE A 40 1.51 9.03 -5.11
CA PHE A 40 1.50 7.57 -4.97
C PHE A 40 0.42 6.98 -5.87
N ILE A 41 0.79 6.01 -6.69
CA ILE A 41 -0.08 5.34 -7.64
C ILE A 41 -0.23 3.89 -7.19
N ILE A 42 -1.48 3.48 -6.94
CA ILE A 42 -1.84 2.13 -6.49
C ILE A 42 -2.60 1.45 -7.62
N THR A 43 -2.19 0.24 -7.99
CA THR A 43 -2.87 -0.60 -8.97
C THR A 43 -3.32 -1.88 -8.29
N LEU A 44 -4.62 -2.19 -8.37
CA LEU A 44 -5.19 -3.43 -7.84
C LEU A 44 -5.85 -4.21 -8.99
N PRO A 45 -5.79 -5.55 -8.98
CA PRO A 45 -6.51 -6.35 -9.95
C PRO A 45 -8.02 -6.28 -9.67
N GLN A 46 -8.83 -6.12 -10.73
CA GLN A 46 -10.29 -6.02 -10.62
C GLN A 46 -10.93 -7.26 -9.98
N LYS A 47 -10.30 -8.42 -10.14
CA LYS A 47 -10.64 -9.67 -9.45
C LYS A 47 -9.38 -10.20 -8.79
N GLN A 48 -9.48 -10.56 -7.52
CA GLN A 48 -8.38 -11.20 -6.83
C GLN A 48 -8.09 -12.56 -7.48
N PRO A 49 -6.82 -12.93 -7.69
CA PRO A 49 -6.48 -14.25 -8.17
C PRO A 49 -7.10 -15.27 -7.20
N LYS A 50 -7.86 -16.22 -7.76
CA LYS A 50 -8.34 -17.34 -6.97
C LYS A 50 -7.10 -18.10 -6.52
N THR A 51 -6.89 -18.21 -5.22
CA THR A 51 -5.93 -19.16 -4.68
C THR A 51 -6.42 -20.54 -5.12
N SER A 52 -5.89 -21.05 -6.25
CA SER A 52 -6.00 -22.45 -6.58
C SER A 52 -5.08 -23.18 -5.62
N ASP A 53 -5.53 -23.34 -4.39
CA ASP A 53 -5.00 -24.38 -3.52
C ASP A 53 -5.42 -25.69 -4.18
N GLN A 54 -4.52 -26.22 -5.00
CA GLN A 54 -4.71 -27.50 -5.65
C GLN A 54 -4.76 -28.54 -4.54
N THR A 55 -5.92 -29.17 -4.40
CA THR A 55 -6.06 -30.55 -3.91
C THR A 55 -4.84 -31.36 -4.34
N ILE A 56 -3.89 -31.58 -3.43
CA ILE A 56 -2.90 -32.63 -3.58
C ILE A 56 -3.48 -33.85 -2.88
N SER A 57 -3.99 -34.75 -3.73
CA SER A 57 -4.16 -36.20 -3.63
C SER A 57 -4.77 -36.82 -2.38
#